data_AF-A0A2V5U936-F1
#
_entry.id   AF-A0A2V5U936-F1
#
_cell.length_a   1.000
_cell.length_b   1.000
_cell.length_c   1.000
_cell.angle_alpha   90.00
_cell.angle_beta   90.00
_cell.angle_gamma   90.00
#
_symmetry.space_group_name_H-M   'P 1'
#
loop_
_entity.id
_entity.type
_entity.pdbx_description
1 polymer ?
#
loop_
_entity_poly.entity_id
_entity_poly.type
_entity_poly.pdbx_seq_one_letter_code
_entity_poly.pdbx_strand_id
1 'polypeptide(L)'
;MPEVRKLWQTEGLFSDHYLKSRLNKNEWWPTDAQTQPIWQFCKNLYEKRYLACAKNNEAFTRQELLDKILEQLNFPWTDNLGLPESQQDLEPDYVLYASPEEKERVIDKSAAERYRASIAILEAKKLNHPLSQISKHLGRYPHQQIRDYLNEAQVLSWGILTNGNEWRLYCRDSKPSHFFALNFEVSLKSLEDFKFFVALFSPAAFARDAQGRCRLDQIRESALGAQSELEEDLRHRIFTILEILANGFAERPENHIGDTDEDRRKLYENCLIFLYRLLFILYAEGRQLLPVEPRSRKYYKELSLARLIRPLKNFSEFDSHSRTRLYEDIRELCHLINGTDEKKNTEYKVPRYNGGLFDPGRYPDLEQWRVCDAVLADVLRGLMFNPLPDPLQPALPVDTVDFGDLRVQQLGSIYEGLLEHHFVRENNRLTLKT
;
A
#
# COMPACT_ATOMS: atom_id res chain seq x y z
N MET A 1 -4.93 -14.74 18.85
CA MET A 1 -3.56 -14.29 18.50
C MET A 1 -3.44 -12.83 18.88
N PRO A 2 -2.33 -12.34 19.46
CA PRO A 2 -2.18 -10.90 19.63
C PRO A 2 -2.14 -10.28 18.23
N GLU A 3 -3.03 -9.33 17.96
CA GLU A 3 -3.05 -8.54 16.72
C GLU A 3 -1.67 -7.92 16.51
N VAL A 4 -1.00 -8.27 15.41
CA VAL A 4 0.21 -7.56 14.99
C VAL A 4 -0.23 -6.16 14.58
N ARG A 5 -0.08 -5.19 15.48
CA ARG A 5 -0.40 -3.78 15.20
C ARG A 5 0.57 -3.27 14.13
N LYS A 6 0.05 -2.98 12.93
CA LYS A 6 0.82 -2.34 11.84
C LYS A 6 1.19 -0.91 12.23
N LEU A 7 2.31 -0.41 11.71
CA LEU A 7 2.76 0.97 11.93
C LEU A 7 1.74 1.98 11.36
N TRP A 8 1.17 1.69 10.20
CA TRP A 8 0.08 2.48 9.62
C TRP A 8 -0.92 1.60 8.86
N GLN A 9 -2.03 2.23 8.49
CA GLN A 9 -3.02 1.76 7.54
C GLN A 9 -3.32 2.88 6.55
N THR A 10 -3.43 2.55 5.27
CA THR A 10 -3.89 3.49 4.24
C THR A 10 -5.09 2.91 3.53
N GLU A 11 -6.11 3.73 3.33
CA GLU A 11 -7.30 3.44 2.53
C GLU A 11 -7.30 4.40 1.35
N GLY A 12 -6.50 4.15 0.31
CA GLY A 12 -6.53 4.92 -0.94
C GLY A 12 -6.13 6.40 -0.85
N LEU A 13 -5.71 6.92 0.31
CA LEU A 13 -5.19 8.28 0.42
C LEU A 13 -3.74 8.36 -0.06
N PHE A 14 -2.93 7.38 0.35
CA PHE A 14 -1.56 7.13 -0.13
C PHE A 14 -1.41 5.66 -0.54
N SER A 15 -0.43 5.35 -1.38
CA SER A 15 0.01 3.96 -1.62
C SER A 15 0.91 3.49 -0.46
N ASP A 16 0.70 2.27 0.03
CA ASP A 16 1.55 1.65 1.06
C ASP A 16 2.98 1.49 0.56
N HIS A 17 3.14 1.07 -0.70
CA HIS A 17 4.44 0.96 -1.35
C HIS A 17 5.16 2.31 -1.41
N TYR A 18 4.48 3.37 -1.88
CA TYR A 18 5.08 4.70 -1.97
C TYR A 18 5.60 5.18 -0.60
N LEU A 19 4.83 4.98 0.46
CA LEU A 19 5.25 5.31 1.82
C LEU A 19 6.53 4.55 2.21
N LYS A 20 6.62 3.25 1.93
CA LYS A 20 7.78 2.42 2.31
C LYS A 20 9.04 2.70 1.51
N SER A 21 8.92 2.88 0.20
CA SER A 21 10.06 2.78 -0.72
C SER A 21 10.49 4.11 -1.34
N ARG A 22 9.65 5.15 -1.26
CA ARG A 22 9.85 6.44 -1.93
C ARG A 22 9.80 7.62 -0.97
N LEU A 23 8.97 7.58 0.08
CA LEU A 23 8.80 8.72 0.98
C LEU A 23 10.13 9.15 1.64
N ASN A 24 10.93 8.18 2.10
CA ASN A 24 12.23 8.42 2.73
C ASN A 24 13.37 8.82 1.77
N LYS A 25 13.11 8.81 0.45
CA LYS A 25 14.07 9.26 -0.57
C LYS A 25 13.93 10.75 -0.90
N ASN A 26 12.93 11.44 -0.35
CA ASN A 26 12.74 12.86 -0.57
C ASN A 26 13.79 13.68 0.19
N GLU A 27 14.25 14.78 -0.41
CA GLU A 27 15.25 15.68 0.20
C GLU A 27 14.78 16.28 1.53
N TRP A 28 13.46 16.47 1.69
CA TRP A 28 12.85 17.00 2.91
C TRP A 28 12.60 15.94 3.99
N TRP A 29 13.00 14.68 3.77
CA TRP A 29 12.82 13.61 4.75
C TRP A 29 13.51 13.96 6.09
N PRO A 30 12.85 13.80 7.26
CA PRO A 30 13.41 14.21 8.53
C PRO A 30 14.74 13.50 8.85
N THR A 31 15.77 14.27 9.18
CA THR A 31 17.06 13.72 9.61
C THR A 31 17.00 13.18 11.04
N ASP A 32 17.92 12.29 11.39
CA ASP A 32 18.05 11.77 12.77
C ASP A 32 18.25 12.90 13.77
N ALA A 33 19.08 13.89 13.44
CA ALA A 33 19.38 15.03 14.31
C ALA A 33 18.14 15.88 14.63
N GLN A 34 17.27 16.10 13.65
CA GLN A 34 16.00 16.81 13.84
C GLN A 34 14.99 15.96 14.62
N THR A 35 14.94 14.66 14.34
CA THR A 35 13.89 13.75 14.83
C THR A 35 14.15 13.26 16.26
N GLN A 36 15.41 13.00 16.62
CA GLN A 36 15.81 12.43 17.90
C GLN A 36 15.24 13.17 19.13
N PRO A 37 15.34 14.51 19.26
CA PRO A 37 14.81 15.20 20.43
C PRO A 37 13.28 15.11 20.53
N ILE A 38 12.57 15.22 19.40
CA ILE A 38 11.11 15.10 19.31
C ILE A 38 10.68 13.68 19.72
N TRP A 39 11.34 12.66 19.16
CA TRP A 39 11.07 11.26 19.45
C TRP A 39 11.25 10.95 20.94
N GLN A 40 12.36 11.36 21.54
CA GLN A 40 12.63 11.11 22.95
C GLN A 40 11.59 11.79 23.87
N PHE A 41 11.21 13.03 23.55
CA PHE A 41 10.17 13.74 24.28
C PHE A 41 8.83 13.03 24.17
N CYS A 42 8.37 12.75 22.95
CA CYS A 42 7.08 12.10 22.70
C CYS A 42 7.02 10.70 23.33
N LYS A 43 8.11 9.92 23.26
CA LYS A 43 8.20 8.60 23.89
C LYS A 43 8.04 8.69 25.41
N ASN A 44 8.84 9.54 26.06
CA ASN A 44 8.78 9.72 27.51
C ASN A 44 7.41 10.25 27.97
N LEU A 45 6.84 11.20 27.23
CA LEU A 45 5.52 11.75 27.50
C LEU A 45 4.44 10.67 27.39
N TYR A 46 4.44 9.91 26.30
CA TYR A 46 3.46 8.86 26.04
C TYR A 46 3.52 7.78 27.12
N GLU A 47 4.70 7.26 27.45
CA GLU A 47 4.89 6.27 28.52
C GLU A 47 4.39 6.79 29.88
N LYS A 48 4.67 8.06 30.20
CA LYS A 48 4.25 8.70 31.45
C LYS A 48 2.74 8.95 31.53
N ARG A 49 2.09 9.32 30.41
CA ARG A 49 0.72 9.85 30.39
C ARG A 49 -0.33 8.87 29.87
N TYR A 50 0.06 7.79 29.18
CA TYR A 50 -0.85 6.85 28.54
C TYR A 50 -1.94 6.32 29.49
N LEU A 51 -1.54 5.74 30.63
CA LEU A 51 -2.50 5.17 31.60
C LEU A 51 -3.43 6.23 32.21
N ALA A 52 -2.94 7.43 32.43
CA ALA A 52 -3.74 8.54 32.96
C ALA A 52 -4.75 9.04 31.93
N CYS A 53 -4.32 9.22 30.68
CA CYS A 53 -5.19 9.65 29.58
C CYS A 53 -6.25 8.60 29.24
N ALA A 54 -5.91 7.31 29.28
CA ALA A 54 -6.86 6.21 29.07
C ALA A 54 -8.04 6.25 30.07
N LYS A 55 -7.76 6.62 31.32
CA LYS A 55 -8.75 6.68 32.40
C LYS A 55 -9.59 7.95 32.39
N ASN A 56 -9.02 9.08 31.97
CA ASN A 56 -9.66 10.39 32.00
C ASN A 56 -10.48 10.69 30.73
N ASN A 57 -10.97 11.92 30.60
CA ASN A 57 -11.81 12.37 29.50
C ASN A 57 -11.00 12.95 28.32
N GLU A 58 -11.70 13.45 27.32
CA GLU A 58 -11.14 14.04 26.10
C GLU A 58 -10.30 15.29 26.39
N ALA A 59 -10.79 16.21 27.21
CA ALA A 59 -10.07 17.41 27.63
C ALA A 59 -8.72 17.08 28.31
N PHE A 60 -8.69 16.05 29.16
CA PHE A 60 -7.44 15.59 29.77
C PHE A 60 -6.47 15.02 28.72
N THR A 61 -6.97 14.27 27.74
CA THR A 61 -6.14 13.74 26.64
C THR A 61 -5.56 14.90 25.81
N ARG A 62 -6.36 15.94 25.55
CA ARG A 62 -5.91 17.16 24.87
C ARG A 62 -4.77 17.85 25.63
N GLN A 63 -5.02 18.24 26.88
CA GLN A 63 -4.07 19.04 27.68
C GLN A 63 -2.80 18.29 28.09
N GLU A 64 -2.92 17.02 28.50
CA GLU A 64 -1.79 16.27 29.06
C GLU A 64 -1.00 15.49 28.01
N LEU A 65 -1.51 15.35 26.78
CA LEU A 65 -0.84 14.61 25.72
C LEU A 65 -0.77 15.41 24.40
N LEU A 66 -1.90 15.78 23.81
CA LEU A 66 -1.91 16.34 22.45
C LEU A 66 -1.27 17.73 22.38
N ASP A 67 -1.63 18.65 23.28
CA ASP A 67 -1.08 20.02 23.30
C ASP A 67 0.45 19.98 23.40
N LYS A 68 0.99 19.10 24.25
CA LYS A 68 2.43 18.92 24.44
C LYS A 68 3.12 18.31 23.21
N ILE A 69 2.45 17.42 22.49
CA ILE A 69 2.97 16.87 21.23
C ILE A 69 2.98 17.97 20.15
N LEU A 70 1.90 18.75 20.04
CA LEU A 70 1.80 19.86 19.09
C LEU A 70 2.86 20.94 19.35
N GLU A 71 3.09 21.31 20.62
CA GLU A 71 4.19 22.18 21.05
C GLU A 71 5.55 21.63 20.60
N GLN A 72 5.80 20.34 20.83
CA GLN A 72 7.07 19.71 20.46
C GLN A 72 7.29 19.63 18.94
N LEU A 73 6.20 19.55 18.16
CA LEU A 73 6.23 19.64 16.70
C LEU A 73 6.34 21.08 16.18
N ASN A 74 6.33 22.07 17.08
CA ASN A 74 6.25 23.50 16.78
C ASN A 74 5.00 23.85 15.94
N PHE A 75 3.88 23.19 16.23
CA PHE A 75 2.59 23.42 15.60
C PHE A 75 1.79 24.41 16.45
N PRO A 76 1.64 25.69 16.06
CA PRO A 76 0.80 26.63 16.77
C PRO A 76 -0.67 26.38 16.45
N TRP A 77 -1.56 26.58 17.43
CA TRP A 77 -3.00 26.38 17.25
C TRP A 77 -3.84 27.46 17.91
N THR A 78 -5.08 27.60 17.45
CA THR A 78 -6.18 28.26 18.17
C THR A 78 -7.23 27.20 18.48
N ASP A 79 -7.73 27.19 19.71
CA ASP A 79 -8.80 26.31 20.17
C ASP A 79 -10.18 26.89 19.87
N ASN A 80 -11.15 26.00 19.60
CA ASN A 80 -12.57 26.33 19.47
C ASN A 80 -12.85 27.50 18.50
N LEU A 81 -12.14 27.55 17.37
CA LEU A 81 -12.39 28.54 16.32
C LEU A 81 -13.38 27.97 15.31
N GLY A 82 -14.62 28.45 15.35
CA GLY A 82 -15.68 28.04 14.42
C GLY A 82 -15.34 28.32 12.95
N LEU A 83 -15.81 27.44 12.06
CA LEU A 83 -15.66 27.60 10.62
C LEU A 83 -16.48 28.81 10.13
N PRO A 84 -15.82 29.87 9.60
CA PRO A 84 -16.54 31.04 9.10
C PRO A 84 -17.46 30.66 7.94
N GLU A 85 -18.67 31.23 7.91
CA GLU A 85 -19.65 31.07 6.82
C GLU A 85 -20.33 29.69 6.70
N SER A 86 -20.06 28.75 7.61
CA SER A 86 -20.84 27.51 7.73
C SER A 86 -22.24 27.80 8.29
N GLN A 87 -23.29 27.21 7.70
CA GLN A 87 -24.65 27.23 8.27
C GLN A 87 -24.78 26.34 9.51
N GLN A 88 -23.77 25.49 9.76
CA GLN A 88 -23.69 24.58 10.89
C GLN A 88 -22.69 25.11 11.92
N ASP A 89 -23.01 24.93 13.20
CA ASP A 89 -22.12 25.25 14.32
C ASP A 89 -20.98 24.22 14.41
N LEU A 90 -19.97 24.41 13.57
CA LEU A 90 -18.83 23.50 13.37
C LEU A 90 -17.58 24.13 13.98
N GLU A 91 -17.24 23.67 15.18
CA GLU A 91 -16.06 24.10 15.93
C GLU A 91 -15.08 22.94 16.08
N PRO A 92 -14.01 22.87 15.27
CA PRO A 92 -12.95 21.91 15.51
C PRO A 92 -12.19 22.20 16.79
N ASP A 93 -11.67 21.15 17.43
CA ASP A 93 -10.85 21.31 18.65
C ASP A 93 -9.61 22.20 18.44
N TYR A 94 -9.01 22.13 17.24
CA TYR A 94 -7.81 22.87 16.89
C TYR A 94 -7.85 23.38 15.45
N VAL A 95 -7.52 24.65 15.28
CA VAL A 95 -7.16 25.26 14.00
C VAL A 95 -5.68 25.58 14.02
N LEU A 96 -4.91 25.01 13.08
CA LEU A 96 -3.47 24.96 13.14
C LEU A 96 -2.79 25.93 12.16
N TYR A 97 -1.64 26.49 12.51
CA TYR A 97 -0.89 27.48 11.71
C TYR A 97 0.48 26.96 11.27
N ALA A 98 1.10 27.60 10.28
CA ALA A 98 2.42 27.21 9.76
C ALA A 98 3.57 27.54 10.70
N SER A 99 3.46 28.64 11.43
CA SER A 99 4.48 29.07 12.38
C SER A 99 3.89 29.99 13.45
N PRO A 100 4.57 30.16 14.61
CA PRO A 100 4.13 31.08 15.65
C PRO A 100 3.92 32.51 15.13
N GLU A 101 4.76 32.97 14.19
CA GLU A 101 4.68 34.29 13.59
C GLU A 101 3.43 34.50 12.73
N GLU A 102 3.03 33.46 11.97
CA GLU A 102 1.77 33.50 11.20
C GLU A 102 0.56 33.58 12.12
N LYS A 103 0.56 32.80 13.22
CA LYS A 103 -0.51 32.86 14.23
C LYS A 103 -0.58 34.25 14.89
N GLU A 104 0.57 34.79 15.30
CA GLU A 104 0.64 36.09 15.97
C GLU A 104 0.13 37.24 15.07
N ARG A 105 0.43 37.19 13.77
CA ARG A 105 -0.04 38.20 12.79
C ARG A 105 -1.57 38.33 12.73
N VAL A 106 -2.29 37.24 13.00
CA VAL A 106 -3.75 37.18 12.90
C VAL A 106 -4.47 37.08 14.25
N ILE A 107 -3.74 37.12 15.38
CA ILE A 107 -4.33 36.84 16.70
C ILE A 107 -5.48 37.79 17.07
N ASP A 108 -5.33 39.08 16.72
CA ASP A 108 -6.31 40.15 16.97
C ASP A 108 -7.25 40.40 15.77
N LYS A 109 -7.24 39.50 14.76
CA LYS A 109 -8.06 39.62 13.55
C LYS A 109 -9.38 38.85 13.69
N SER A 110 -10.30 39.07 12.73
CA SER A 110 -11.59 38.37 12.70
C SER A 110 -11.42 36.85 12.67
N ALA A 111 -12.43 36.09 13.12
CA ALA A 111 -12.41 34.63 13.03
C ALA A 111 -12.17 34.12 11.59
N ALA A 112 -12.73 34.83 10.60
CA ALA A 112 -12.53 34.54 9.19
C ALA A 112 -11.08 34.73 8.73
N GLU A 113 -10.41 35.79 9.16
CA GLU A 113 -8.99 36.01 8.83
C GLU A 113 -8.08 34.99 9.50
N ARG A 114 -8.33 34.67 10.78
CA ARG A 114 -7.61 33.62 11.51
C ARG A 114 -7.74 32.27 10.82
N TYR A 115 -8.97 31.91 10.44
CA TYR A 115 -9.24 30.69 9.70
C TYR A 115 -8.53 30.65 8.34
N ARG A 116 -8.55 31.75 7.56
CA ARG A 116 -7.86 31.81 6.26
C ARG A 116 -6.34 31.64 6.37
N ALA A 117 -5.73 32.11 7.45
CA ALA A 117 -4.30 31.95 7.70
C ALA A 117 -3.91 30.54 8.19
N SER A 118 -4.87 29.74 8.65
CA SER A 118 -4.61 28.37 9.11
C SER A 118 -4.25 27.43 7.96
N ILE A 119 -3.56 26.33 8.27
CA ILE A 119 -3.09 25.34 7.29
C ILE A 119 -3.73 23.97 7.44
N ALA A 120 -4.34 23.68 8.59
CA ALA A 120 -5.02 22.42 8.85
C ALA A 120 -6.04 22.55 9.99
N ILE A 121 -7.02 21.66 9.99
CA ILE A 121 -7.93 21.42 11.12
C ILE A 121 -7.47 20.14 11.84
N LEU A 122 -7.53 20.13 13.17
CA LEU A 122 -7.36 18.91 13.94
C LEU A 122 -8.54 18.72 14.90
N GLU A 123 -9.14 17.53 14.82
CA GLU A 123 -10.17 17.07 15.76
C GLU A 123 -9.57 15.99 16.66
N ALA A 124 -9.76 16.16 17.97
CA ALA A 124 -9.28 15.22 18.98
C ALA A 124 -10.44 14.36 19.51
N LYS A 125 -10.07 13.18 20.02
CA LYS A 125 -10.95 12.32 20.80
C LYS A 125 -10.22 11.82 22.05
N LYS A 126 -10.99 11.39 23.05
CA LYS A 126 -10.43 10.68 24.22
C LYS A 126 -9.48 9.56 23.79
N LEU A 127 -8.40 9.35 24.56
CA LEU A 127 -7.43 8.29 24.29
C LEU A 127 -8.10 6.93 24.06
N ASN A 128 -7.73 6.25 22.97
CA ASN A 128 -8.26 4.96 22.51
C ASN A 128 -9.75 4.95 22.12
N HIS A 129 -10.41 6.11 22.02
CA HIS A 129 -11.76 6.17 21.46
C HIS A 129 -11.76 5.72 19.99
N PRO A 130 -12.59 4.73 19.58
CA PRO A 130 -12.58 4.25 18.20
C PRO A 130 -13.00 5.35 17.21
N LEU A 131 -12.12 5.68 16.25
CA LEU A 131 -12.35 6.77 15.29
C LEU A 131 -13.35 6.40 14.17
N SER A 132 -13.63 5.10 14.00
CA SER A 132 -14.59 4.57 13.01
C SER A 132 -15.89 4.05 13.65
N GLN A 133 -16.16 4.32 14.92
CA GLN A 133 -17.42 3.93 15.59
C GLN A 133 -18.21 5.16 16.02
N ILE A 134 -19.51 4.97 16.27
CA ILE A 134 -20.38 6.05 16.73
C ILE A 134 -19.92 6.51 18.11
N SER A 135 -19.69 7.82 18.25
CA SER A 135 -19.48 8.41 19.57
C SER A 135 -20.79 8.34 20.36
N LYS A 136 -20.75 7.67 21.53
CA LYS A 136 -21.91 7.56 22.42
C LYS A 136 -22.46 8.91 22.89
N HIS A 137 -21.64 9.96 22.88
CA HIS A 137 -22.01 11.30 23.33
C HIS A 137 -22.60 12.18 22.21
N LEU A 138 -22.11 12.04 20.97
CA LEU A 138 -22.49 12.91 19.86
C LEU A 138 -23.45 12.24 18.86
N GLY A 139 -23.65 10.92 18.95
CA GLY A 139 -24.52 10.18 18.03
C GLY A 139 -24.00 10.10 16.58
N ARG A 140 -22.80 10.63 16.30
CA ARG A 140 -22.14 10.65 14.99
C ARG A 140 -20.78 9.97 15.01
N TYR A 141 -20.28 9.60 13.84
CA TYR A 141 -18.95 9.03 13.70
C TYR A 141 -17.86 10.14 13.70
N PRO A 142 -16.73 9.98 14.41
CA PRO A 142 -15.64 10.96 14.39
C PRO A 142 -15.09 11.25 12.99
N HIS A 143 -15.01 10.22 12.13
CA HIS A 143 -14.58 10.42 10.73
C HIS A 143 -15.57 11.24 9.90
N GLN A 144 -16.87 11.22 10.21
CA GLN A 144 -17.86 12.08 9.54
C GLN A 144 -17.66 13.52 9.98
N GLN A 145 -17.45 13.77 11.28
CA GLN A 145 -17.22 15.11 11.81
C GLN A 145 -16.05 15.83 11.12
N ILE A 146 -14.89 15.19 10.98
CA ILE A 146 -13.75 15.80 10.28
C ILE A 146 -14.02 15.98 8.78
N ARG A 147 -14.84 15.12 8.16
CA ARG A 147 -15.25 15.26 6.75
C ARG A 147 -16.19 16.42 6.54
N ASP A 148 -17.15 16.62 7.44
CA ASP A 148 -18.05 17.76 7.43
C ASP A 148 -17.24 19.06 7.52
N TYR A 149 -16.27 19.12 8.45
CA TYR A 149 -15.35 20.26 8.54
C TYR A 149 -14.60 20.53 7.23
N LEU A 150 -14.08 19.49 6.58
CA LEU A 150 -13.33 19.63 5.33
C LEU A 150 -14.22 20.00 4.14
N ASN A 151 -15.47 19.54 4.09
CA ASN A 151 -16.39 19.87 3.02
C ASN A 151 -16.87 21.32 3.10
N GLU A 152 -17.09 21.83 4.31
CA GLU A 152 -17.42 23.25 4.55
C GLU A 152 -16.18 24.15 4.51
N ALA A 153 -14.99 23.59 4.68
CA ALA A 153 -13.74 24.33 4.60
C ALA A 153 -13.45 24.82 3.18
N GLN A 154 -13.52 26.14 2.97
CA GLN A 154 -13.20 26.74 1.67
C GLN A 154 -11.71 26.64 1.31
N VAL A 155 -10.83 26.88 2.28
CA VAL A 155 -9.37 27.06 2.06
C VAL A 155 -8.49 25.91 2.55
N LEU A 156 -9.06 24.98 3.32
CA LEU A 156 -8.31 23.87 3.92
C LEU A 156 -8.64 22.56 3.21
N SER A 157 -7.62 21.95 2.62
CA SER A 157 -7.77 20.66 1.94
C SER A 157 -7.44 19.48 2.86
N TRP A 158 -6.82 19.70 4.02
CA TRP A 158 -6.30 18.64 4.89
C TRP A 158 -6.77 18.78 6.34
N GLY A 159 -7.11 17.64 6.94
CA GLY A 159 -7.55 17.55 8.32
C GLY A 159 -6.92 16.37 9.05
N ILE A 160 -6.66 16.55 10.35
CA ILE A 160 -6.15 15.52 11.25
C ILE A 160 -7.29 15.07 12.17
N LEU A 161 -7.43 13.77 12.37
CA LEU A 161 -8.29 13.22 13.41
C LEU A 161 -7.46 12.29 14.29
N THR A 162 -7.41 12.54 15.59
CA THR A 162 -6.58 11.74 16.50
C THR A 162 -7.28 11.38 17.80
N ASN A 163 -7.03 10.17 18.29
CA ASN A 163 -7.36 9.75 19.65
C ASN A 163 -6.08 9.58 20.49
N GLY A 164 -4.99 10.28 20.14
CA GLY A 164 -3.67 10.16 20.75
C GLY A 164 -2.87 8.92 20.34
N ASN A 165 -3.51 7.75 20.17
CA ASN A 165 -2.84 6.52 19.75
C ASN A 165 -2.88 6.30 18.23
N GLU A 166 -3.92 6.78 17.56
CA GLU A 166 -4.09 6.73 16.12
C GLU A 166 -4.20 8.16 15.58
N TRP A 167 -3.35 8.50 14.63
CA TRP A 167 -3.34 9.81 13.97
C TRP A 167 -3.73 9.63 12.52
N ARG A 168 -4.89 10.19 12.14
CA ARG A 168 -5.43 10.06 10.79
C ARG A 168 -5.30 11.34 9.98
N LEU A 169 -5.00 11.18 8.70
CA LEU A 169 -5.09 12.24 7.70
C LEU A 169 -6.31 12.02 6.82
N TYR A 170 -7.03 13.12 6.56
CA TYR A 170 -8.10 13.19 5.58
C TYR A 170 -7.80 14.34 4.62
N CYS A 171 -8.12 14.13 3.35
CA CYS A 171 -8.02 15.15 2.31
C CYS A 171 -9.42 15.40 1.72
N ARG A 172 -9.85 16.66 1.67
CA ARG A 172 -11.15 17.09 1.11
C ARG A 172 -11.36 16.52 -0.29
N ASP A 173 -10.35 16.63 -1.13
CA ASP A 173 -10.42 16.26 -2.56
C ASP A 173 -10.18 14.74 -2.78
N SER A 174 -10.45 13.91 -1.78
CA SER A 174 -10.37 12.44 -1.86
C SER A 174 -11.73 11.81 -1.54
N LYS A 175 -11.93 10.53 -1.91
CA LYS A 175 -13.20 9.83 -1.61
C LYS A 175 -13.46 9.83 -0.10
N PRO A 176 -14.72 9.91 0.38
CA PRO A 176 -15.01 9.97 1.81
C PRO A 176 -14.42 8.83 2.64
N SER A 177 -14.34 7.62 2.06
CA SER A 177 -13.74 6.44 2.69
C SER A 177 -12.22 6.46 2.74
N HIS A 178 -11.56 7.38 2.02
CA HIS A 178 -10.11 7.41 1.97
C HIS A 178 -9.52 8.10 3.21
N PHE A 179 -8.49 7.49 3.79
CA PHE A 179 -7.71 8.07 4.87
C PHE A 179 -6.33 7.40 4.97
N PHE A 180 -5.43 8.05 5.69
CA PHE A 180 -4.21 7.42 6.20
C PHE A 180 -4.28 7.43 7.72
N ALA A 181 -3.83 6.38 8.40
CA ALA A 181 -3.82 6.26 9.85
C ALA A 181 -2.46 5.74 10.32
N LEU A 182 -1.74 6.52 11.12
CA LEU A 182 -0.51 6.10 11.79
C LEU A 182 -0.83 5.64 13.21
N ASN A 183 -0.26 4.49 13.60
CA ASN A 183 -0.26 4.05 14.99
C ASN A 183 0.92 4.71 15.73
N PHE A 184 0.58 5.65 16.61
CA PHE A 184 1.55 6.47 17.33
C PHE A 184 2.40 5.62 18.29
N GLU A 185 1.80 4.72 19.07
CA GLU A 185 2.54 3.82 19.97
C GLU A 185 3.55 2.96 19.21
N VAL A 186 3.17 2.41 18.05
CA VAL A 186 4.08 1.62 17.21
C VAL A 186 5.19 2.50 16.63
N SER A 187 4.88 3.73 16.20
CA SER A 187 5.87 4.67 15.68
C SER A 187 6.95 5.04 16.70
N LEU A 188 6.63 5.01 18.00
CA LEU A 188 7.59 5.33 19.07
C LEU A 188 8.62 4.22 19.33
N LYS A 189 8.46 3.03 18.73
CA LYS A 189 9.35 1.87 18.97
C LYS A 189 10.74 2.05 18.36
N SER A 190 10.86 2.82 17.27
CA SER A 190 12.14 3.12 16.62
C SER A 190 12.16 4.56 16.10
N LEU A 191 13.37 5.13 15.98
CA LEU A 191 13.52 6.48 15.40
C LEU A 191 13.04 6.51 13.94
N GLU A 192 13.31 5.46 13.18
CA GLU A 192 12.96 5.37 11.75
C GLU A 192 11.45 5.34 11.54
N ASP A 193 10.71 4.58 12.35
CA ASP A 193 9.24 4.55 12.29
C ASP A 193 8.65 5.91 12.71
N PHE A 194 9.26 6.60 13.68
CA PHE A 194 8.81 7.91 14.13
C PHE A 194 9.05 9.03 13.10
N LYS A 195 10.02 8.89 12.19
CA LYS A 195 10.21 9.86 11.10
C LYS A 195 8.97 9.98 10.22
N PHE A 196 8.17 8.92 10.04
CA PHE A 196 6.89 8.99 9.34
C PHE A 196 5.90 9.93 10.05
N PHE A 197 5.88 9.91 11.38
CA PHE A 197 5.06 10.84 12.16
C PHE A 197 5.49 12.29 11.89
N VAL A 198 6.78 12.59 12.03
CA VAL A 198 7.31 13.95 11.81
C VAL A 198 7.12 14.40 10.36
N ALA A 199 7.33 13.51 9.39
CA ALA A 199 7.20 13.81 7.96
C ALA A 199 5.77 14.22 7.57
N LEU A 200 4.76 13.56 8.15
CA LEU A 200 3.35 13.68 7.75
C LEU A 200 2.51 14.57 8.67
N PHE A 201 2.91 14.76 9.93
CA PHE A 201 2.14 15.50 10.95
C PHE A 201 2.83 16.77 11.49
N SER A 202 3.93 17.22 10.87
CA SER A 202 4.58 18.50 11.21
C SER A 202 3.97 19.68 10.42
N PRO A 203 4.13 20.94 10.88
CA PRO A 203 3.64 22.13 10.17
C PRO A 203 4.10 22.19 8.71
N ALA A 204 5.34 21.78 8.45
CA ALA A 204 5.93 21.78 7.12
C ALA A 204 5.22 20.82 6.14
N ALA A 205 4.47 19.83 6.62
CA ALA A 205 3.66 18.96 5.78
C ALA A 205 2.43 19.70 5.22
N PHE A 206 1.88 20.65 5.97
CA PHE A 206 0.63 21.38 5.67
C PHE A 206 0.88 22.80 5.16
N ALA A 207 2.08 23.35 5.35
CA ALA A 207 2.43 24.69 4.89
C ALA A 207 2.22 24.83 3.37
N ARG A 208 1.44 25.83 2.97
CA ARG A 208 1.09 26.09 1.57
C ARG A 208 2.14 26.95 0.88
N ASP A 209 2.46 26.62 -0.36
CA ASP A 209 3.26 27.45 -1.26
C ASP A 209 2.43 28.60 -1.86
N ALA A 210 3.04 29.39 -2.74
CA ALA A 210 2.38 30.52 -3.41
C ALA A 210 1.22 30.08 -4.32
N GLN A 211 1.15 28.80 -4.69
CA GLN A 211 0.10 28.20 -5.49
C GLN A 211 -0.99 27.56 -4.59
N GLY A 212 -0.86 27.67 -3.26
CA GLY A 212 -1.81 27.13 -2.30
C GLY A 212 -1.66 25.63 -2.04
N ARG A 213 -0.61 24.98 -2.56
CA ARG A 213 -0.36 23.54 -2.39
C ARG A 213 0.60 23.28 -1.23
N CYS A 214 0.42 22.18 -0.52
CA CYS A 214 1.34 21.75 0.52
C CYS A 214 2.07 20.45 0.15
N ARG A 215 3.00 20.02 1.01
CA ARG A 215 3.76 18.78 0.81
C ARG A 215 2.84 17.55 0.76
N LEU A 216 1.77 17.51 1.54
CA LEU A 216 0.82 16.40 1.51
C LEU A 216 0.10 16.27 0.16
N ASP A 217 -0.15 17.38 -0.54
CA ASP A 217 -0.67 17.35 -1.91
C ASP A 217 0.33 16.68 -2.85
N GLN A 218 1.60 17.08 -2.78
CA GLN A 218 2.68 16.50 -3.59
C GLN A 218 2.87 15.01 -3.31
N ILE A 219 2.86 14.60 -2.03
CA ILE A 219 2.93 13.19 -1.62
C ILE A 219 1.76 12.40 -2.20
N ARG A 220 0.53 12.93 -2.13
CA ARG A 220 -0.66 12.30 -2.68
C ARG A 220 -0.59 12.15 -4.19
N GLU A 221 -0.23 13.22 -4.90
CA GLU A 221 -0.06 13.22 -6.36
C GLU A 221 1.01 12.23 -6.80
N SER A 222 2.17 12.22 -6.14
CA SER A 222 3.28 11.31 -6.45
C SER A 222 2.92 9.86 -6.16
N ALA A 223 2.19 9.60 -5.09
CA ALA A 223 1.70 8.25 -4.77
C ALA A 223 0.69 7.74 -5.81
N LEU A 224 -0.22 8.60 -6.30
CA LEU A 224 -1.17 8.24 -7.36
C LEU A 224 -0.51 8.09 -8.73
N GLY A 225 0.45 8.97 -9.04
CA GLY A 225 1.24 8.93 -10.28
C GLY A 225 2.09 7.66 -10.37
N ALA A 226 2.86 7.36 -9.33
CA ALA A 226 3.68 6.15 -9.27
C ALA A 226 2.86 4.85 -9.37
N GLN A 227 1.63 4.86 -8.81
CA GLN A 227 0.71 3.73 -8.97
C GLN A 227 0.25 3.58 -10.43
N SER A 228 -0.08 4.69 -11.09
CA SER A 228 -0.56 4.70 -12.48
C SER A 228 0.54 4.28 -13.48
N GLU A 229 1.77 4.77 -13.30
CA GLU A 229 2.93 4.36 -14.12
C GLU A 229 3.22 2.87 -13.94
N LEU A 230 3.19 2.36 -12.70
CA LEU A 230 3.39 0.95 -12.42
C LEU A 230 2.32 0.06 -13.08
N GLU A 231 1.07 0.53 -13.11
CA GLU A 231 -0.06 -0.15 -13.77
C GLU A 231 0.13 -0.22 -15.28
N GLU A 232 0.48 0.90 -15.91
CA GLU A 232 0.69 0.98 -17.35
C GLU A 232 1.89 0.12 -17.76
N ASP A 233 2.99 0.20 -17.03
CA ASP A 233 4.16 -0.64 -17.27
C ASP A 233 3.83 -2.13 -17.10
N LEU A 234 3.06 -2.49 -16.06
CA LEU A 234 2.67 -3.89 -15.83
C LEU A 234 1.79 -4.40 -16.98
N ARG A 235 0.86 -3.59 -17.47
CA ARG A 235 0.03 -3.94 -18.64
C ARG A 235 0.89 -4.25 -19.85
N HIS A 236 1.84 -3.38 -20.19
CA HIS A 236 2.75 -3.59 -21.33
C HIS A 236 3.62 -4.84 -21.14
N ARG A 237 4.17 -5.06 -19.94
CA ARG A 237 4.98 -6.26 -19.64
C ARG A 237 4.19 -7.56 -19.75
N ILE A 238 2.89 -7.56 -19.42
CA ILE A 238 2.06 -8.77 -19.46
C ILE A 238 1.95 -9.34 -20.88
N PHE A 239 1.87 -8.49 -21.90
CA PHE A 239 1.89 -8.95 -23.29
C PHE A 239 3.16 -9.74 -23.62
N THR A 240 4.32 -9.17 -23.29
CA THR A 240 5.62 -9.84 -23.47
C THR A 240 5.73 -11.13 -22.64
N ILE A 241 5.23 -11.11 -21.39
CA ILE A 241 5.22 -12.28 -20.51
C ILE A 241 4.39 -13.42 -21.11
N LEU A 242 3.23 -13.12 -21.70
CA LEU A 242 2.40 -14.14 -22.35
C LEU A 242 3.09 -14.76 -23.55
N GLU A 243 3.78 -13.98 -24.37
CA GLU A 243 4.57 -14.51 -25.48
C GLU A 243 5.72 -15.40 -24.98
N ILE A 244 6.47 -14.96 -23.97
CA ILE A 244 7.55 -15.76 -23.35
C ILE A 244 6.99 -17.09 -22.82
N LEU A 245 5.87 -17.03 -22.11
CA LEU A 245 5.23 -18.21 -21.52
C LEU A 245 4.71 -19.18 -22.59
N ALA A 246 4.06 -18.66 -23.63
CA ALA A 246 3.50 -19.46 -24.71
C ALA A 246 4.58 -20.17 -25.52
N ASN A 247 5.65 -19.47 -25.87
CA ASN A 247 6.80 -20.10 -26.52
C ASN A 247 7.43 -21.14 -25.56
N GLY A 248 7.55 -20.86 -24.26
CA GLY A 248 8.05 -21.83 -23.29
C GLY A 248 7.25 -23.14 -23.20
N PHE A 249 5.92 -23.05 -23.28
CA PHE A 249 5.07 -24.24 -23.35
C PHE A 249 5.20 -24.96 -24.70
N ALA A 250 5.18 -24.22 -25.82
CA ALA A 250 5.17 -24.78 -27.16
C ALA A 250 6.53 -25.38 -27.59
N GLU A 251 7.65 -24.82 -27.12
CA GLU A 251 9.00 -25.31 -27.44
C GLU A 251 9.34 -26.62 -26.72
N ARG A 252 8.57 -26.98 -25.68
CA ARG A 252 8.78 -28.22 -24.92
C ARG A 252 8.01 -29.39 -25.55
N PRO A 253 8.69 -30.37 -26.17
CA PRO A 253 8.01 -31.44 -26.92
C PRO A 253 7.11 -32.32 -26.05
N GLU A 254 7.45 -32.49 -24.77
CA GLU A 254 6.67 -33.30 -23.82
C GLU A 254 5.28 -32.72 -23.51
N ASN A 255 5.03 -31.45 -23.86
CA ASN A 255 3.71 -30.85 -23.70
C ASN A 255 2.75 -31.23 -24.84
N HIS A 256 3.27 -31.80 -25.94
CA HIS A 256 2.48 -32.26 -27.10
C HIS A 256 1.56 -31.18 -27.70
N ILE A 257 2.03 -29.92 -27.72
CA ILE A 257 1.27 -28.80 -28.29
C ILE A 257 1.57 -28.72 -29.79
N GLY A 258 0.52 -28.86 -30.62
CA GLY A 258 0.63 -28.68 -32.07
C GLY A 258 0.71 -27.22 -32.48
N ASP A 259 0.51 -26.94 -33.76
CA ASP A 259 0.52 -25.59 -34.32
C ASP A 259 -0.77 -25.26 -35.10
N THR A 260 -1.87 -25.94 -34.78
CA THR A 260 -3.19 -25.62 -35.34
C THR A 260 -3.79 -24.39 -34.64
N ASP A 261 -4.77 -23.75 -35.26
CA ASP A 261 -5.47 -22.61 -34.63
C ASP A 261 -6.14 -23.01 -33.31
N GLU A 262 -6.62 -24.25 -33.21
CA GLU A 262 -7.19 -24.81 -31.99
C GLU A 262 -6.13 -25.01 -30.90
N ASP A 263 -4.93 -25.52 -31.26
CA ASP A 263 -3.81 -25.63 -30.31
C ASP A 263 -3.38 -24.25 -29.80
N ARG A 264 -3.30 -23.26 -30.69
CA ARG A 264 -2.92 -21.87 -30.34
C ARG A 264 -3.96 -21.22 -29.44
N ARG A 265 -5.25 -21.41 -29.70
CA ARG A 265 -6.35 -20.94 -28.83
C ARG A 265 -6.28 -21.58 -27.45
N LYS A 266 -6.11 -22.90 -27.41
CA LYS A 266 -5.97 -23.66 -26.16
C LYS A 266 -4.72 -23.26 -25.37
N LEU A 267 -3.60 -23.02 -26.05
CA LEU A 267 -2.37 -22.50 -25.45
C LEU A 267 -2.60 -21.11 -24.87
N TYR A 268 -3.24 -20.21 -25.61
CA TYR A 268 -3.57 -18.86 -25.16
C TYR A 268 -4.42 -18.87 -23.88
N GLU A 269 -5.51 -19.64 -23.88
CA GLU A 269 -6.39 -19.78 -22.70
C GLU A 269 -5.62 -20.29 -21.48
N ASN A 270 -4.77 -21.32 -21.63
CA ASN A 270 -3.97 -21.87 -20.54
C ASN A 270 -2.88 -20.89 -20.06
N CYS A 271 -2.24 -20.14 -20.96
CA CYS A 271 -1.30 -19.07 -20.61
C CYS A 271 -1.96 -17.98 -19.77
N LEU A 272 -3.17 -17.55 -20.14
CA LEU A 272 -3.96 -16.58 -19.36
C LEU A 272 -4.27 -17.12 -17.97
N ILE A 273 -4.78 -18.35 -17.86
CA ILE A 273 -5.09 -18.95 -16.56
C ILE A 273 -3.84 -19.08 -15.68
N PHE A 274 -2.71 -19.49 -16.26
CA PHE A 274 -1.45 -19.58 -15.51
C PHE A 274 -0.97 -18.21 -15.03
N LEU A 275 -1.03 -17.18 -15.89
CA LEU A 275 -0.73 -15.81 -15.50
C LEU A 275 -1.65 -15.32 -14.38
N TYR A 276 -2.95 -15.63 -14.44
CA TYR A 276 -3.92 -15.22 -13.42
C TYR A 276 -3.62 -15.87 -12.08
N ARG A 277 -3.18 -17.14 -12.07
CA ARG A 277 -2.72 -17.82 -10.86
C ARG A 277 -1.53 -17.09 -10.24
N LEU A 278 -0.52 -16.73 -11.05
CA LEU A 278 0.65 -15.98 -10.56
C LEU A 278 0.28 -14.62 -9.98
N LEU A 279 -0.52 -13.84 -10.72
CA LEU A 279 -0.99 -12.52 -10.26
C LEU A 279 -1.82 -12.62 -8.98
N PHE A 280 -2.71 -13.61 -8.88
CA PHE A 280 -3.49 -13.86 -7.67
C PHE A 280 -2.59 -14.21 -6.48
N ILE A 281 -1.59 -15.07 -6.67
CA ILE A 281 -0.65 -15.45 -5.62
C ILE A 281 0.13 -14.22 -5.14
N LEU A 282 0.70 -13.43 -6.07
CA LEU A 282 1.43 -12.20 -5.74
C LEU A 282 0.54 -11.21 -4.98
N TYR A 283 -0.70 -11.02 -5.42
CA TYR A 283 -1.69 -10.21 -4.73
C TYR A 283 -1.99 -10.72 -3.31
N ALA A 284 -2.24 -12.02 -3.16
CA ALA A 284 -2.58 -12.64 -1.89
C ALA A 284 -1.40 -12.61 -0.89
N GLU A 285 -0.17 -12.78 -1.37
CA GLU A 285 1.04 -12.58 -0.58
C GLU A 285 1.21 -11.11 -0.16
N GLY A 286 1.04 -10.16 -1.09
CA GLY A 286 1.15 -8.72 -0.83
C GLY A 286 0.12 -8.22 0.20
N ARG A 287 -1.12 -8.71 0.12
CA ARG A 287 -2.20 -8.40 1.09
C ARG A 287 -2.11 -9.20 2.40
N GLN A 288 -1.11 -10.07 2.57
CA GLN A 288 -0.95 -10.96 3.73
C GLN A 288 -2.15 -11.91 3.92
N LEU A 289 -2.86 -12.24 2.83
CA LEU A 289 -3.86 -13.30 2.80
C LEU A 289 -3.18 -14.67 2.89
N LEU A 290 -1.96 -14.77 2.36
CA LEU A 290 -1.08 -15.92 2.51
C LEU A 290 -0.01 -15.67 3.59
N PRO A 291 0.45 -16.72 4.32
CA PRO A 291 1.25 -16.60 5.53
C PRO A 291 2.75 -16.30 5.27
N VAL A 292 3.04 -15.19 4.58
CA VAL A 292 4.41 -14.75 4.24
C VAL A 292 5.20 -14.20 5.43
N GLU A 293 4.53 -13.76 6.50
CA GLU A 293 5.19 -13.21 7.69
C GLU A 293 4.83 -13.99 8.99
N PRO A 294 5.78 -14.17 9.93
CA PRO A 294 7.21 -13.88 9.78
C PRO A 294 7.88 -14.78 8.73
N ARG A 295 8.94 -14.30 8.07
CA ARG A 295 9.74 -15.07 7.09
C ARG A 295 10.32 -16.40 7.60
N SER A 296 10.24 -16.67 8.90
CA SER A 296 10.59 -17.96 9.50
C SER A 296 9.58 -19.08 9.20
N ARG A 297 8.36 -18.74 8.76
CA ARG A 297 7.29 -19.69 8.44
C ARG A 297 7.66 -20.62 7.30
N LYS A 298 7.14 -21.85 7.37
CA LYS A 298 7.34 -22.91 6.37
C LYS A 298 6.90 -22.46 4.98
N TYR A 299 5.72 -21.86 4.88
CA TYR A 299 5.18 -21.31 3.63
C TYR A 299 6.14 -20.34 2.94
N TYR A 300 6.67 -19.36 3.67
CA TYR A 300 7.61 -18.41 3.11
C TYR A 300 8.84 -19.12 2.53
N LYS A 301 9.44 -20.03 3.30
CA LYS A 301 10.71 -20.67 2.93
C LYS A 301 10.60 -21.63 1.74
N GLU A 302 9.46 -22.29 1.58
CA GLU A 302 9.33 -23.42 0.66
C GLU A 302 8.47 -23.09 -0.57
N LEU A 303 7.40 -22.31 -0.41
CA LEU A 303 6.39 -22.16 -1.48
C LEU A 303 6.16 -20.71 -1.91
N SER A 304 6.39 -19.71 -1.04
CA SER A 304 6.05 -18.32 -1.40
C SER A 304 6.81 -17.82 -2.62
N LEU A 305 6.18 -16.99 -3.45
CA LEU A 305 6.86 -16.30 -4.54
C LEU A 305 7.80 -15.21 -3.98
N ALA A 306 7.46 -14.60 -2.84
CA ALA A 306 8.31 -13.65 -2.15
C ALA A 306 9.73 -14.19 -1.87
N ARG A 307 9.91 -15.51 -1.67
CA ARG A 307 11.25 -16.11 -1.48
C ARG A 307 12.14 -16.01 -2.72
N LEU A 308 11.53 -15.91 -3.90
CA LEU A 308 12.22 -15.90 -5.19
C LEU A 308 12.80 -14.52 -5.52
N ILE A 309 12.41 -13.45 -4.82
CA ILE A 309 12.89 -12.08 -5.07
C ILE A 309 14.43 -11.99 -5.08
N ARG A 310 15.12 -12.64 -4.13
CA ARG A 310 16.58 -12.61 -4.08
C ARG A 310 17.23 -13.45 -5.20
N PRO A 311 16.93 -14.76 -5.33
CA PRO A 311 17.58 -15.59 -6.34
C PRO A 311 17.24 -15.17 -7.77
N LEU A 312 16.06 -14.60 -8.05
CA LEU A 312 15.72 -14.12 -9.41
C LEU A 312 16.60 -12.95 -9.89
N LYS A 313 17.23 -12.20 -8.97
CA LYS A 313 18.22 -11.16 -9.33
C LYS A 313 19.54 -11.77 -9.82
N ASN A 314 19.85 -13.01 -9.44
CA ASN A 314 21.00 -13.74 -9.94
C ASN A 314 20.59 -14.62 -11.12
N PHE A 315 20.99 -14.24 -12.33
CA PHE A 315 20.56 -14.92 -13.56
C PHE A 315 20.98 -16.38 -13.64
N SER A 316 22.04 -16.79 -12.94
CA SER A 316 22.54 -18.17 -12.94
C SER A 316 21.76 -19.14 -12.04
N GLU A 317 20.88 -18.67 -11.14
CA GLU A 317 20.16 -19.56 -10.21
C GLU A 317 19.12 -20.43 -10.93
N PHE A 318 18.55 -19.90 -12.01
CA PHE A 318 17.44 -20.51 -12.74
C PHE A 318 17.66 -20.44 -14.26
N ASP A 319 18.87 -20.71 -14.75
CA ASP A 319 19.20 -20.66 -16.19
C ASP A 319 18.97 -22.00 -16.94
N SER A 320 18.42 -23.00 -16.25
CA SER A 320 18.23 -24.33 -16.84
C SER A 320 17.06 -24.37 -17.83
N HIS A 321 17.36 -24.76 -19.06
CA HIS A 321 16.34 -24.99 -20.10
C HIS A 321 15.73 -26.40 -20.06
N SER A 322 16.24 -27.32 -19.23
CA SER A 322 15.73 -28.70 -19.13
C SER A 322 14.92 -28.96 -17.85
N ARG A 323 15.33 -28.35 -16.73
CA ARG A 323 14.65 -28.49 -15.43
C ARG A 323 13.37 -27.66 -15.37
N THR A 324 12.43 -28.09 -14.53
CA THR A 324 11.09 -27.51 -14.37
C THR A 324 10.72 -27.31 -12.90
N ARG A 325 11.72 -27.11 -12.04
CA ARG A 325 11.55 -27.04 -10.58
C ARG A 325 10.64 -25.88 -10.18
N LEU A 326 10.85 -24.71 -10.78
CA LEU A 326 10.00 -23.54 -10.51
C LEU A 326 8.54 -23.83 -10.85
N TYR A 327 8.30 -24.55 -11.96
CA TYR A 327 6.94 -24.89 -12.37
C TYR A 327 6.28 -25.85 -11.37
N GLU A 328 7.00 -26.86 -10.90
CA GLU A 328 6.49 -27.79 -9.89
C GLU A 328 6.23 -27.08 -8.56
N ASP A 329 7.09 -26.17 -8.12
CA ASP A 329 6.89 -25.36 -6.92
C ASP A 329 5.59 -24.52 -7.02
N ILE A 330 5.38 -23.87 -8.17
CA ILE A 330 4.16 -23.08 -8.42
C ILE A 330 2.92 -23.97 -8.50
N ARG A 331 3.03 -25.14 -9.13
CA ARG A 331 1.94 -26.11 -9.21
C ARG A 331 1.58 -26.65 -7.83
N GLU A 332 2.57 -26.98 -7.00
CA GLU A 332 2.38 -27.39 -5.61
C GLU A 332 1.67 -26.29 -4.80
N LEU A 333 2.07 -25.03 -5.00
CA LEU A 333 1.41 -23.88 -4.39
C LEU A 333 -0.06 -23.73 -4.86
N CYS A 334 -0.33 -23.96 -6.15
CA CYS A 334 -1.70 -23.96 -6.67
C CYS A 334 -2.58 -25.01 -5.99
N HIS A 335 -2.07 -26.24 -5.83
CA HIS A 335 -2.77 -27.30 -5.09
C HIS A 335 -3.03 -26.93 -3.62
N LEU A 336 -2.03 -26.33 -2.96
CA LEU A 336 -2.16 -25.85 -1.59
C LEU A 336 -3.26 -24.79 -1.45
N ILE A 337 -3.30 -23.80 -2.35
CA ILE A 337 -4.32 -22.74 -2.34
C ILE A 337 -5.71 -23.29 -2.68
N ASN A 338 -5.77 -24.22 -3.64
CA ASN A 338 -7.00 -24.93 -3.98
C ASN A 338 -7.55 -25.75 -2.80
N GLY A 339 -6.69 -26.15 -1.86
CA GLY A 339 -7.10 -26.87 -0.68
C GLY A 339 -7.34 -28.35 -0.91
N THR A 340 -6.64 -28.98 -1.86
CA THR A 340 -6.79 -30.41 -2.19
C THR A 340 -6.33 -31.34 -1.06
N ASP A 341 -5.37 -30.90 -0.24
CA ASP A 341 -4.84 -31.64 0.91
C ASP A 341 -4.96 -30.84 2.21
N GLU A 342 -5.97 -31.16 3.00
CA GLU A 342 -6.26 -30.48 4.27
C GLU A 342 -5.11 -30.57 5.30
N LYS A 343 -4.36 -31.67 5.31
CA LYS A 343 -3.22 -31.81 6.23
C LYS A 343 -2.13 -30.82 5.86
N LYS A 344 -1.87 -30.67 4.55
CA LYS A 344 -0.90 -29.72 4.02
C LYS A 344 -1.33 -28.28 4.27
N ASN A 345 -2.60 -27.93 4.04
CA ASN A 345 -3.13 -26.61 4.39
C ASN A 345 -2.92 -26.25 5.86
N THR A 346 -3.16 -27.21 6.75
CA THR A 346 -2.96 -27.05 8.19
C THR A 346 -1.48 -26.84 8.54
N GLU A 347 -0.59 -27.63 7.95
CA GLU A 347 0.85 -27.55 8.15
C GLU A 347 1.42 -26.19 7.72
N TYR A 348 1.04 -25.71 6.53
CA TYR A 348 1.51 -24.45 5.98
C TYR A 348 0.71 -23.24 6.49
N LYS A 349 -0.40 -23.46 7.21
CA LYS A 349 -1.35 -22.44 7.68
C LYS A 349 -1.94 -21.60 6.55
N VAL A 350 -2.22 -22.24 5.41
CA VAL A 350 -2.82 -21.60 4.23
C VAL A 350 -4.33 -21.89 4.22
N PRO A 351 -5.19 -20.85 4.23
CA PRO A 351 -6.63 -21.03 4.07
C PRO A 351 -6.97 -21.73 2.75
N ARG A 352 -8.06 -22.51 2.75
CA ARG A 352 -8.58 -23.15 1.53
C ARG A 352 -9.44 -22.13 0.81
N TYR A 353 -8.99 -21.64 -0.35
CA TYR A 353 -9.73 -20.61 -1.09
C TYR A 353 -10.79 -21.19 -2.03
N ASN A 354 -10.69 -22.47 -2.41
CA ASN A 354 -11.68 -23.23 -3.20
C ASN A 354 -12.35 -22.41 -4.34
N GLY A 355 -11.54 -21.75 -5.19
CA GLY A 355 -12.00 -20.69 -6.10
C GLY A 355 -12.15 -21.07 -7.58
N GLY A 356 -12.07 -22.34 -7.95
CA GLY A 356 -12.13 -22.80 -9.34
C GLY A 356 -10.90 -22.45 -10.20
N LEU A 357 -10.27 -21.29 -10.00
CA LEU A 357 -9.04 -20.86 -10.69
C LEU A 357 -7.87 -21.82 -10.46
N PHE A 358 -7.77 -22.39 -9.26
CA PHE A 358 -6.73 -23.34 -8.86
C PHE A 358 -7.18 -24.80 -8.94
N ASP A 359 -8.38 -25.06 -9.47
CA ASP A 359 -8.92 -26.43 -9.57
C ASP A 359 -8.17 -27.21 -10.65
N PRO A 360 -7.44 -28.30 -10.31
CA PRO A 360 -6.73 -29.11 -11.30
C PRO A 360 -7.67 -29.81 -12.27
N GLY A 361 -8.91 -30.12 -11.87
CA GLY A 361 -9.90 -30.75 -12.73
C GLY A 361 -10.42 -29.82 -13.84
N ARG A 362 -10.39 -28.51 -13.62
CA ARG A 362 -10.79 -27.51 -14.61
C ARG A 362 -9.71 -27.18 -15.64
N TYR A 363 -8.45 -27.37 -15.29
CA TYR A 363 -7.30 -27.02 -16.14
C TYR A 363 -6.31 -28.18 -16.24
N PRO A 364 -6.72 -29.31 -16.85
CA PRO A 364 -5.90 -30.52 -16.91
C PRO A 364 -4.60 -30.34 -17.69
N ASP A 365 -4.56 -29.42 -18.66
CA ASP A 365 -3.34 -29.15 -19.43
C ASP A 365 -2.25 -28.53 -18.55
N LEU A 366 -2.59 -27.62 -17.64
CA LEU A 366 -1.63 -27.04 -16.71
C LEU A 366 -1.10 -28.05 -15.68
N GLU A 367 -1.79 -29.17 -15.47
CA GLU A 367 -1.28 -30.27 -14.64
C GLU A 367 -0.25 -31.13 -15.39
N GLN A 368 -0.38 -31.22 -16.72
CA GLN A 368 0.48 -32.06 -17.58
C GLN A 368 1.67 -31.28 -18.13
N TRP A 369 1.44 -30.06 -18.59
CA TRP A 369 2.44 -29.22 -19.24
C TRP A 369 3.49 -28.71 -18.27
N ARG A 370 4.69 -28.42 -18.80
CA ARG A 370 5.79 -27.81 -18.06
C ARG A 370 6.47 -26.72 -18.87
N VAL A 371 7.02 -25.76 -18.13
CA VAL A 371 7.94 -24.73 -18.65
C VAL A 371 9.27 -24.89 -17.92
N CYS A 372 10.37 -24.64 -18.62
CA CYS A 372 11.69 -24.75 -18.01
C CYS A 372 11.98 -23.60 -17.04
N ASP A 373 12.94 -23.83 -16.14
CA ASP A 373 13.30 -22.87 -15.09
C ASP A 373 13.74 -21.52 -15.68
N ALA A 374 14.52 -21.53 -16.78
CA ALA A 374 14.95 -20.31 -17.48
C ALA A 374 13.77 -19.43 -17.90
N VAL A 375 12.80 -20.01 -18.61
CA VAL A 375 11.65 -19.27 -19.11
C VAL A 375 10.75 -18.81 -17.97
N LEU A 376 10.51 -19.66 -16.96
CA LEU A 376 9.65 -19.30 -15.84
C LEU A 376 10.30 -18.23 -14.93
N ALA A 377 11.63 -18.22 -14.82
CA ALA A 377 12.37 -17.16 -14.16
C ALA A 377 12.18 -15.82 -14.88
N ASP A 378 12.21 -15.79 -16.21
CA ASP A 378 11.97 -14.57 -16.99
C ASP A 378 10.53 -14.05 -16.82
N VAL A 379 9.55 -14.95 -16.83
CA VAL A 379 8.15 -14.62 -16.51
C VAL A 379 8.03 -13.99 -15.12
N LEU A 380 8.64 -14.61 -14.11
CA LEU A 380 8.62 -14.08 -12.74
C LEU A 380 9.38 -12.76 -12.61
N ARG A 381 10.50 -12.57 -13.31
CA ARG A 381 11.22 -11.29 -13.33
C ARG A 381 10.35 -10.17 -13.91
N GLY A 382 9.65 -10.44 -15.02
CA GLY A 382 8.73 -9.50 -15.65
C GLY A 382 7.55 -9.08 -14.79
N LEU A 383 7.09 -9.98 -13.91
CA LEU A 383 6.04 -9.67 -12.95
C LEU A 383 6.57 -8.93 -11.72
N MET A 384 7.68 -9.39 -11.15
CA MET A 384 8.08 -9.03 -9.79
C MET A 384 8.97 -7.80 -9.70
N PHE A 385 9.57 -7.32 -10.80
CA PHE A 385 10.51 -6.20 -10.77
C PHE A 385 10.13 -5.08 -11.74
N ASN A 386 10.38 -3.84 -11.32
CA ASN A 386 10.37 -2.66 -12.18
C ASN A 386 11.51 -1.69 -11.78
N PRO A 387 12.45 -1.34 -12.68
CA PRO A 387 12.63 -1.89 -14.02
C PRO A 387 13.02 -3.38 -13.99
N LEU A 388 12.97 -4.03 -15.15
CA LEU A 388 13.46 -5.41 -15.32
C LEU A 388 14.95 -5.51 -14.94
N PRO A 389 15.37 -6.56 -14.21
CA PRO A 389 16.79 -6.81 -13.97
C PRO A 389 17.53 -7.00 -15.29
N ASP A 390 18.64 -6.30 -15.47
CA ASP A 390 19.50 -6.42 -16.65
C ASP A 390 20.78 -7.18 -16.29
N PRO A 391 21.05 -8.36 -16.87
CA PRO A 391 22.28 -9.11 -16.62
C PRO A 391 23.54 -8.37 -17.06
N LEU A 392 23.44 -7.43 -18.00
CA LEU A 392 24.56 -6.58 -18.44
C LEU A 392 24.81 -5.40 -17.50
N GLN A 393 23.81 -5.04 -16.69
CA GLN A 393 23.87 -3.91 -15.76
C GLN A 393 23.38 -4.31 -14.36
N PRO A 394 24.03 -5.29 -13.69
CA PRO A 394 23.56 -5.82 -12.39
C PRO A 394 23.63 -4.79 -11.25
N ALA A 395 24.37 -3.69 -11.45
CA ALA A 395 24.48 -2.60 -10.50
C ALA A 395 23.28 -1.63 -10.54
N LEU A 396 22.44 -1.68 -11.57
CA LEU A 396 21.25 -0.83 -11.64
C LEU A 396 20.25 -1.27 -10.56
N PRO A 397 19.75 -0.32 -9.74
CA PRO A 397 18.76 -0.64 -8.73
C PRO A 397 17.45 -1.06 -9.39
N VAL A 398 16.93 -2.23 -8.98
CA VAL A 398 15.59 -2.72 -9.34
C VAL A 398 14.70 -2.72 -8.11
N ASP A 399 13.52 -2.13 -8.24
CA ASP A 399 12.47 -2.17 -7.23
C ASP A 399 11.56 -3.39 -7.46
N THR A 400 10.93 -3.88 -6.40
CA THR A 400 9.91 -4.94 -6.50
C THR A 400 8.54 -4.33 -6.71
N VAL A 401 7.72 -4.95 -7.57
CA VAL A 401 6.33 -4.55 -7.77
C VAL A 401 5.50 -4.95 -6.56
N ASP A 402 4.78 -4.00 -5.96
CA ASP A 402 3.87 -4.28 -4.83
C ASP A 402 2.46 -4.59 -5.33
N PHE A 403 2.17 -5.88 -5.47
CA PHE A 403 0.85 -6.35 -5.87
C PHE A 403 -0.22 -6.15 -4.78
N GLY A 404 0.15 -5.80 -3.53
CA GLY A 404 -0.80 -5.55 -2.45
C GLY A 404 -1.60 -4.25 -2.63
N ASP A 405 -1.08 -3.29 -3.38
CA ASP A 405 -1.75 -2.01 -3.66
C ASP A 405 -2.57 -2.04 -4.96
N LEU A 406 -2.51 -3.14 -5.73
CA LEU A 406 -3.31 -3.28 -6.94
C LEU A 406 -4.79 -3.47 -6.59
N ARG A 407 -5.64 -2.55 -7.03
CA ARG A 407 -7.09 -2.61 -6.91
C ARG A 407 -7.63 -3.71 -7.83
N VAL A 408 -8.71 -4.37 -7.40
CA VAL A 408 -9.39 -5.42 -8.19
C VAL A 408 -9.80 -4.92 -9.58
N GLN A 409 -10.23 -3.66 -9.68
CA GLN A 409 -10.56 -3.00 -10.95
C GLN A 409 -9.36 -2.91 -11.91
N GLN A 410 -8.15 -2.75 -11.38
CA GLN A 410 -6.93 -2.62 -12.17
C GLN A 410 -6.55 -3.96 -12.83
N LEU A 411 -6.65 -5.08 -12.09
CA LEU A 411 -6.51 -6.42 -12.68
C LEU A 411 -7.59 -6.67 -13.74
N GLY A 412 -8.84 -6.26 -13.49
CA GLY A 412 -9.93 -6.34 -14.47
C GLY A 412 -9.60 -5.68 -15.81
N SER A 413 -9.06 -4.46 -15.78
CA SER A 413 -8.69 -3.72 -17.01
C SER A 413 -7.55 -4.37 -17.80
N ILE A 414 -6.58 -4.99 -17.12
CA ILE A 414 -5.50 -5.75 -17.77
C ILE A 414 -6.10 -6.95 -18.50
N TYR A 415 -7.06 -7.63 -17.86
CA TYR A 415 -7.70 -8.82 -18.40
C TYR A 415 -8.63 -8.52 -19.58
N GLU A 416 -9.43 -7.46 -19.48
CA GLU A 416 -10.29 -7.01 -20.60
C GLU A 416 -9.47 -6.72 -21.85
N GLY A 417 -8.33 -6.04 -21.71
CA GLY A 417 -7.43 -5.76 -22.83
C GLY A 417 -6.82 -7.01 -23.46
N LEU A 418 -6.75 -8.12 -22.73
CA LEU A 418 -6.22 -9.38 -23.26
C LEU A 418 -7.26 -10.17 -24.05
N LEU A 419 -8.55 -10.06 -23.74
CA LEU A 419 -9.61 -10.90 -24.33
C LEU A 419 -9.71 -10.84 -25.86
N GLU A 420 -9.27 -9.74 -26.48
CA GLU A 420 -9.32 -9.56 -27.93
C GLU A 420 -8.12 -10.19 -28.67
N HIS A 421 -7.18 -10.83 -27.97
CA HIS A 421 -5.92 -11.27 -28.56
C HIS A 421 -5.85 -12.77 -28.85
N HIS A 422 -4.98 -13.13 -29.80
CA HIS A 422 -4.67 -14.51 -30.15
C HIS A 422 -3.19 -14.67 -30.54
N PHE A 423 -2.68 -15.91 -30.45
CA PHE A 423 -1.32 -16.20 -30.91
C PHE A 423 -1.27 -16.47 -32.41
N VAL A 424 -0.30 -15.85 -33.07
CA VAL A 424 0.08 -16.12 -34.46
C VAL A 424 1.55 -16.53 -34.49
N ARG A 425 1.92 -17.43 -35.41
CA ARG A 425 3.31 -17.84 -35.59
C ARG A 425 4.00 -16.97 -36.63
N GLU A 426 5.00 -16.22 -36.19
CA GLU A 426 5.85 -15.37 -37.03
C GLU A 426 7.32 -15.70 -36.76
N ASN A 427 8.13 -15.93 -37.81
CA ASN A 427 9.56 -16.24 -37.68
C ASN A 427 9.86 -17.39 -36.69
N ASN A 428 9.06 -18.47 -36.76
CA ASN A 428 9.09 -19.63 -35.86
C ASN A 428 8.78 -19.35 -34.37
N ARG A 429 8.33 -18.15 -34.01
CA ARG A 429 7.92 -17.79 -32.64
C ARG A 429 6.43 -17.44 -32.59
N LEU A 430 5.81 -17.71 -31.45
CA LEU A 430 4.45 -17.27 -31.16
C LEU A 430 4.50 -15.80 -30.71
N THR A 431 3.72 -14.97 -31.38
CA THR A 431 3.55 -13.54 -31.09
C THR A 431 2.07 -13.25 -30.87
N LEU A 432 1.77 -12.30 -29.99
CA LEU A 432 0.41 -11.89 -29.72
C LEU A 432 -0.06 -10.87 -30.76
N LYS A 433 -1.25 -11.09 -31.32
CA LYS A 433 -1.93 -10.15 -32.23
C LYS A 433 -3.34 -9.88 -31.71
N THR A 434 -3.85 -8.69 -32.04
CA THR A 434 -5.26 -8.32 -31.87
C THR A 434 -6.06 -8.87 -33.03
#